data_AF-A0A009ML08-F1
#
_entry.id   AF-A0A009ML08-F1
#
_cell.length_a   1.000
_cell.length_b   1.000
_cell.length_c   1.000
_cell.angle_alpha   90.00
_cell.angle_beta   90.00
_cell.angle_gamma   90.00
#
_symmetry.space_group_name_H-M   'P 1'
#
loop_
_entity.id
_entity.type
_entity.pdbx_description
1 polymer ?
#
loop_
_entity_poly.entity_id
_entity_poly.type
_entity_poly.pdbx_seq_one_letter_code
_entity_poly.pdbx_strand_id
1 'polypeptide(L)'
;MKKNGLLIIFSLSILTACAPSQNSSAQLADSPIQAVLLDQPDLLNDASNLDISQQMNASDDPSNAQVTILQTEPSPDAVSKTRTEYLLKRDQQIWKIVNKKQSYQCTKGEETTDFQVNPCP
;
A
#
# COMPACT_ATOMS: atom_id res chain seq x y z
N MET A 1 56.43 48.20 -10.13
CA MET A 1 56.23 47.42 -11.37
C MET A 1 55.24 46.30 -11.08
N LYS A 2 54.18 46.20 -11.89
CA LYS A 2 53.03 45.31 -11.73
C LYS A 2 53.41 43.84 -11.93
N LYS A 3 52.78 42.94 -11.18
CA LYS A 3 52.67 41.53 -11.58
C LYS A 3 51.33 40.97 -11.06
N ASN A 4 50.33 40.94 -11.95
CA ASN A 4 48.99 40.44 -11.69
C ASN A 4 49.03 38.90 -11.67
N GLY A 5 48.69 38.29 -10.54
CA GLY A 5 48.44 36.86 -10.44
C GLY A 5 46.95 36.59 -10.66
N LEU A 6 46.61 35.99 -11.80
CA LEU A 6 45.27 35.48 -12.11
C LEU A 6 45.12 34.11 -11.44
N LEU A 7 44.34 34.02 -10.36
CA LEU A 7 43.94 32.75 -9.75
C LEU A 7 42.53 32.39 -10.24
N ILE A 8 42.47 31.38 -11.11
CA ILE A 8 41.23 30.73 -11.54
C ILE A 8 40.77 29.84 -10.37
N ILE A 9 39.69 30.24 -9.70
CA ILE A 9 39.04 29.44 -8.66
C ILE A 9 37.97 28.59 -9.37
N PHE A 10 38.28 27.31 -9.59
CA PHE A 10 37.34 26.32 -10.11
C PHE A 10 36.38 25.93 -8.98
N SER A 11 35.19 26.51 -8.97
CA SER A 11 34.14 26.18 -8.01
C SER A 11 33.57 24.78 -8.32
N LEU A 12 34.09 23.77 -7.62
CA LEU A 12 33.57 22.41 -7.64
C LEU A 12 32.15 22.43 -7.05
N SER A 13 31.14 22.46 -7.93
CA SER A 13 29.74 22.36 -7.54
C SER A 13 29.46 20.92 -7.15
N ILE A 14 29.46 20.64 -5.86
CA ILE A 14 29.11 19.33 -5.31
C ILE A 14 27.60 19.14 -5.53
N LEU A 15 27.23 18.38 -6.55
CA LEU A 15 25.86 17.89 -6.72
C LEU A 15 25.60 16.91 -5.57
N THR A 16 25.02 17.39 -4.47
CA THR A 16 24.43 16.51 -3.46
C THR A 16 23.23 15.83 -4.10
N ALA A 17 23.43 14.61 -4.61
CA ALA A 17 22.32 13.74 -4.94
C ALA A 17 21.57 13.44 -3.62
N CYS A 18 20.34 13.90 -3.50
CA CYS A 18 19.43 13.37 -2.49
C CYS A 18 19.15 11.91 -2.88
N ALA A 19 19.96 10.99 -2.38
CA ALA A 19 19.55 9.59 -2.32
C ALA A 19 18.30 9.55 -1.43
N PRO A 20 17.16 9.00 -1.90
CA PRO A 20 16.02 8.78 -1.02
C PRO A 20 16.52 7.91 0.14
N SER A 21 16.48 8.48 1.34
CA SER A 21 16.85 7.79 2.55
C SER A 21 15.86 6.64 2.69
N GLN A 22 16.30 5.40 2.46
CA GLN A 22 15.57 4.21 2.91
C GLN A 22 15.67 4.17 4.44
N ASN A 23 14.97 5.09 5.10
CA ASN A 23 14.80 5.08 6.53
C ASN A 23 13.85 3.93 6.86
N SER A 24 14.43 2.78 7.13
CA SER A 24 13.81 1.67 7.85
C SER A 24 13.55 2.05 9.31
N SER A 25 12.85 3.16 9.56
CA SER A 25 12.04 3.31 10.75
C SER A 25 10.83 2.42 10.53
N ALA A 26 10.47 1.54 11.48
CA ALA A 26 9.20 0.82 11.44
C ALA A 26 8.09 1.83 11.15
N GLN A 27 7.57 1.83 9.92
CA GLN A 27 6.72 2.89 9.42
C GLN A 27 5.39 2.75 10.17
N LEU A 28 5.12 3.70 11.06
CA LEU A 28 3.89 3.69 11.85
C LEU A 28 2.74 4.13 10.96
N ALA A 29 1.60 3.45 11.08
CA ALA A 29 0.42 3.77 10.31
C ALA A 29 -0.50 4.72 11.10
N ASP A 30 -0.66 5.95 10.63
CA ASP A 30 -1.51 6.97 11.23
C ASP A 30 -2.98 6.84 10.79
N SER A 31 -3.25 6.01 9.78
CA SER A 31 -4.60 5.70 9.30
C SER A 31 -4.77 4.22 8.95
N PRO A 32 -6.02 3.71 8.89
CA PRO A 32 -6.24 2.32 8.52
C PRO A 32 -5.73 2.00 7.11
N ILE A 33 -5.99 2.87 6.13
CA ILE A 33 -5.51 2.65 4.76
C ILE A 33 -3.98 2.68 4.66
N GLN A 34 -3.30 3.53 5.44
CA GLN A 34 -1.84 3.53 5.48
C GLN A 34 -1.29 2.21 6.02
N ALA A 35 -1.92 1.61 7.03
CA ALA A 35 -1.52 0.29 7.52
C ALA A 35 -1.63 -0.78 6.43
N VAL A 36 -2.67 -0.72 5.58
CA VAL A 36 -2.82 -1.63 4.44
C VAL A 36 -1.78 -1.38 3.36
N LEU A 37 -1.48 -0.12 3.03
CA LEU A 37 -0.44 0.23 2.04
C LEU A 37 0.97 -0.16 2.51
N LEU A 38 1.21 -0.20 3.81
CA LEU A 38 2.47 -0.70 4.36
C LEU A 38 2.56 -2.23 4.32
N ASP A 39 1.43 -2.94 4.44
CA ASP A 39 1.35 -4.41 4.27
C ASP A 39 1.45 -4.83 2.79
N GLN A 40 0.97 -3.99 1.87
CA GLN A 40 1.01 -4.21 0.43
C GLN A 40 1.57 -2.97 -0.30
N PRO A 41 2.91 -2.79 -0.31
CA PRO A 41 3.54 -1.59 -0.89
C PRO A 41 3.28 -1.43 -2.39
N ASP A 42 3.08 -2.54 -3.09
CA ASP A 42 2.83 -2.57 -4.54
C ASP A 42 1.35 -2.48 -4.91
N LEU A 43 0.45 -2.33 -3.92
CA LEU A 43 -1.01 -2.36 -4.14
C LEU A 43 -1.46 -1.35 -5.20
N LEU A 44 -0.80 -0.19 -5.26
CA LEU A 44 -1.17 0.91 -6.14
C LEU A 44 -0.51 0.83 -7.52
N ASN A 45 0.35 -0.16 -7.78
CA ASN A 45 1.01 -0.32 -9.08
C ASN A 45 -0.01 -0.59 -10.20
N ASP A 46 -1.10 -1.31 -9.88
CA ASP A 46 -2.19 -1.66 -10.81
C ASP A 46 -3.52 -1.02 -10.39
N ALA A 47 -3.50 0.28 -10.09
CA ALA A 47 -4.66 1.02 -9.59
C ALA A 47 -5.90 0.98 -10.49
N SER A 48 -5.77 0.70 -11.79
CA SER A 48 -6.93 0.61 -12.72
C SER A 48 -7.87 -0.54 -12.41
N ASN A 49 -7.39 -1.56 -11.70
CA ASN A 49 -8.13 -2.79 -11.41
C ASN A 49 -8.54 -2.88 -9.93
N LEU A 50 -8.40 -1.78 -9.21
CA LEU A 50 -8.46 -1.73 -7.76
C LEU A 50 -9.69 -0.96 -7.28
N ASP A 51 -10.46 -1.57 -6.40
CA ASP A 51 -11.46 -0.89 -5.59
C ASP A 51 -11.06 -1.05 -4.11
N ILE A 52 -11.07 0.08 -3.40
CA ILE A 52 -10.72 0.17 -1.98
C ILE A 52 -11.90 0.80 -1.27
N SER A 53 -12.44 0.09 -0.30
CA SER A 53 -13.44 0.64 0.63
C SER A 53 -12.95 0.56 2.06
N GLN A 54 -13.24 1.61 2.83
CA GLN A 54 -12.92 1.68 4.26
C GLN A 54 -14.19 1.98 5.05
N GLN A 55 -14.41 1.22 6.11
CA GLN A 55 -15.47 1.44 7.07
C GLN A 55 -14.87 1.61 8.47
N MET A 56 -15.39 2.57 9.23
CA MET A 56 -14.93 2.89 10.58
C MET A 56 -16.10 2.75 11.57
N ASN A 57 -15.79 2.39 12.82
CA ASN A 57 -16.83 2.19 13.84
C ASN A 57 -17.40 3.50 14.42
N ALA A 58 -16.77 4.64 14.17
CA ALA A 58 -17.21 5.97 14.59
C ALA A 58 -16.67 7.04 13.62
N SER A 59 -17.31 8.20 13.58
CA SER A 59 -16.87 9.33 12.74
C SER A 59 -15.77 10.17 13.37
N ASP A 60 -15.85 10.42 14.69
CA ASP A 60 -14.99 11.40 15.35
C ASP A 60 -13.70 10.79 15.94
N ASP A 61 -13.82 9.66 16.64
CA ASP A 61 -12.69 8.98 17.30
C ASP A 61 -12.75 7.45 17.08
N PRO A 62 -12.56 6.98 15.83
CA PRO A 62 -12.65 5.55 15.52
C PRO A 62 -11.52 4.75 16.19
N SER A 63 -11.86 3.56 16.68
CA SER A 63 -10.91 2.63 17.30
C SER A 63 -10.79 1.31 16.53
N ASN A 64 -11.74 1.04 15.64
CA ASN A 64 -11.77 -0.14 14.79
C ASN A 64 -12.11 0.28 13.36
N ALA A 65 -11.50 -0.39 12.39
CA ALA A 65 -11.79 -0.18 10.98
C ALA A 65 -11.76 -1.51 10.22
N GLN A 66 -12.50 -1.56 9.13
CA GLN A 66 -12.36 -2.58 8.10
C GLN A 66 -11.94 -1.90 6.81
N VAL A 67 -10.88 -2.41 6.18
CA VAL A 67 -10.50 -2.02 4.82
C VAL A 67 -10.71 -3.23 3.93
N THR A 68 -11.49 -3.07 2.87
CA THR A 68 -11.70 -4.11 1.87
C THR A 68 -11.06 -3.68 0.56
N ILE A 69 -10.18 -4.53 0.08
CA ILE A 69 -9.48 -4.40 -1.20
C ILE A 69 -10.13 -5.39 -2.17
N LEU A 70 -10.54 -4.91 -3.34
CA LEU A 70 -11.02 -5.74 -4.43
C LEU A 70 -10.13 -5.49 -5.65
N GLN A 71 -9.40 -6.53 -6.07
CA GLN A 71 -8.52 -6.52 -7.23
C GLN A 71 -9.16 -7.35 -8.34
N THR A 72 -9.35 -6.75 -9.52
CA THR A 72 -9.80 -7.45 -10.71
C THR A 72 -8.59 -7.90 -11.51
N GLU A 73 -8.27 -9.18 -11.47
CA GLU A 73 -7.09 -9.72 -12.15
C GLU A 73 -7.54 -10.71 -13.22
N PRO A 74 -7.23 -10.47 -14.51
CA PRO A 74 -7.32 -11.53 -15.51
C PRO A 74 -6.20 -12.55 -15.21
N SER A 75 -6.52 -13.56 -14.41
CA SER A 75 -5.55 -14.58 -13.97
C SER A 75 -5.64 -15.86 -14.82
N PRO A 76 -4.50 -16.54 -15.08
CA PRO A 76 -4.50 -17.88 -15.67
C PRO A 76 -5.15 -18.94 -14.76
N ASP A 77 -5.26 -18.68 -13.45
CA ASP A 77 -5.72 -19.61 -12.42
C ASP A 77 -7.26 -19.58 -12.25
N ALA A 78 -7.96 -19.19 -13.32
CA ALA A 78 -9.41 -19.03 -13.35
C ALA A 78 -9.97 -18.05 -12.28
N VAL A 79 -9.15 -17.20 -11.66
CA VAL A 79 -9.61 -16.12 -10.77
C VAL A 79 -10.03 -14.91 -11.62
N SER A 80 -11.19 -14.33 -11.30
CA SER A 80 -11.67 -13.08 -11.90
C SER A 80 -11.42 -11.88 -10.98
N LYS A 81 -11.59 -12.08 -9.67
CA LYS A 81 -11.34 -11.06 -8.65
C LYS A 81 -10.79 -11.67 -7.37
N THR A 82 -9.90 -10.93 -6.74
CA THR A 82 -9.39 -11.20 -5.39
C THR A 82 -9.94 -10.16 -4.45
N ARG A 83 -10.57 -10.59 -3.35
CA ARG A 83 -11.01 -9.72 -2.25
C ARG A 83 -10.16 -9.98 -1.02
N THR A 84 -9.51 -8.94 -0.53
CA THR A 84 -8.75 -8.95 0.72
C THR A 84 -9.42 -8.05 1.74
N GLU A 85 -9.84 -8.62 2.86
CA GLU A 85 -10.48 -7.92 3.97
C GLU A 85 -9.50 -7.80 5.13
N TYR A 86 -9.22 -6.56 5.54
CA TYR A 86 -8.40 -6.23 6.68
C TYR A 86 -9.28 -5.76 7.84
N LEU A 87 -9.08 -6.34 9.02
CA LEU A 87 -9.59 -5.78 10.27
C LEU A 87 -8.46 -5.08 10.98
N LEU A 88 -8.70 -3.84 11.38
CA LEU A 88 -7.71 -2.99 12.00
C LEU A 88 -8.22 -2.47 13.35
N LYS A 89 -7.29 -2.31 14.29
CA LYS A 89 -7.52 -1.64 15.57
C LYS A 89 -6.52 -0.51 15.74
N ARG A 90 -6.99 0.61 16.27
CA ARG A 90 -6.12 1.71 16.69
C ARG A 90 -5.63 1.42 18.11
N ASP A 91 -4.31 1.40 18.27
CA ASP A 91 -3.63 1.37 19.56
C ASP A 91 -2.92 2.72 19.76
N GLN A 92 -3.45 3.52 20.68
CA GLN A 92 -3.13 4.93 20.83
C GLN A 92 -3.37 5.72 19.52
N GLN A 93 -2.31 6.03 18.77
CA GLN A 93 -2.36 6.75 17.50
C GLN A 93 -2.00 5.86 16.30
N ILE A 94 -1.66 4.59 16.55
CA ILE A 94 -1.12 3.69 15.53
C ILE A 94 -2.17 2.67 15.15
N TRP A 95 -2.50 2.58 13.87
CA TRP A 95 -3.36 1.55 13.33
C TRP A 95 -2.59 0.26 13.07
N LYS A 96 -3.15 -0.85 13.56
CA LYS A 96 -2.56 -2.19 13.43
C LYS A 96 -3.55 -3.12 12.77
N ILE A 97 -3.07 -3.92 11.82
CA ILE A 97 -3.82 -5.03 11.25
C ILE A 97 -3.92 -6.11 12.33
N VAL A 98 -5.14 -6.48 12.71
CA VAL A 98 -5.41 -7.55 13.67
C VAL A 98 -5.96 -8.81 13.00
N ASN A 99 -6.47 -8.69 11.78
CA ASN A 99 -6.86 -9.82 10.95
C ASN A 99 -6.76 -9.45 9.46
N LYS A 100 -6.47 -10.45 8.62
CA LYS A 100 -6.43 -10.37 7.17
C LYS A 100 -7.05 -11.65 6.61
N LYS A 101 -8.04 -11.51 5.72
CA LYS A 101 -8.70 -12.62 5.04
C LYS A 101 -8.71 -12.39 3.55
N GLN A 102 -8.43 -13.43 2.78
CA GLN A 102 -8.50 -13.40 1.32
C GLN A 102 -9.61 -14.35 0.83
N SER A 103 -10.28 -13.95 -0.24
CA SER A 103 -11.29 -14.75 -0.95
C SER A 103 -11.28 -14.42 -2.44
N TYR A 104 -11.80 -15.33 -3.25
CA TYR A 104 -11.67 -15.30 -4.70
C TYR A 104 -13.04 -15.44 -5.35
N GLN A 105 -13.25 -14.67 -6.41
CA GLN A 105 -14.35 -14.88 -7.33
C GLN A 105 -13.80 -15.57 -8.58
N CYS A 106 -14.37 -16.72 -8.94
CA CYS A 106 -13.84 -17.57 -10.01
C CYS A 106 -14.56 -17.35 -11.35
N THR A 107 -13.83 -17.51 -12.45
CA THR A 107 -14.35 -17.48 -13.82
C THR A 107 -15.04 -18.79 -14.23
N LYS A 108 -14.76 -19.88 -13.50
CA LYS A 108 -15.27 -21.24 -13.74
C LYS A 108 -15.69 -21.90 -12.43
N GLY A 109 -16.55 -22.91 -12.51
CA GLY A 109 -17.11 -23.63 -11.36
C GLY A 109 -18.60 -23.37 -11.17
N GLU A 110 -19.17 -23.90 -10.09
CA GLU A 110 -20.60 -23.74 -9.78
C GLU A 110 -20.92 -22.33 -9.21
N GLU A 111 -19.99 -21.73 -8.47
CA GLU A 111 -20.17 -20.45 -7.76
C GLU A 111 -19.30 -19.33 -8.36
N THR A 112 -19.56 -18.94 -9.61
CA THR A 112 -18.74 -17.94 -10.34
C THR A 112 -19.05 -16.48 -9.97
N THR A 113 -20.20 -16.23 -9.35
CA THR A 113 -20.59 -14.88 -8.90
C THR A 113 -20.15 -14.56 -7.48
N ASP A 114 -19.91 -15.60 -6.68
CA ASP A 114 -19.70 -15.48 -5.24
C ASP A 114 -18.21 -15.56 -4.88
N PHE A 115 -17.87 -14.95 -3.74
CA PHE A 115 -16.52 -15.05 -3.19
C PHE A 115 -16.39 -16.31 -2.34
N GLN A 116 -15.45 -17.16 -2.72
CA GLN A 116 -15.08 -18.35 -1.96
C GLN A 116 -13.68 -18.24 -1.37
N VAL A 117 -13.45 -18.93 -0.26
CA VAL A 117 -12.12 -19.00 0.38
C VAL A 117 -11.30 -20.14 -0.21
N ASN A 118 -11.97 -21.13 -0.80
CA ASN A 118 -11.32 -22.23 -1.48
C ASN A 118 -10.67 -21.76 -2.80
N PRO A 119 -9.60 -22.43 -3.25
CA PRO A 119 -9.01 -22.15 -4.56
C PRO A 119 -10.04 -22.30 -5.69
N CYS A 120 -9.91 -21.48 -6.73
CA CYS A 120 -10.71 -21.66 -7.93
C CYS A 120 -10.40 -23.01 -8.60
N PRO A 121 -11.42 -23.67 -9.17
CA PRO A 121 -11.27 -24.97 -9.84
C PRO A 121 -10.55 -24.89 -11.19
#